data_AF-R7USB4-F1
#
_entry.id   AF-R7USB4-F1
#
_cell.length_a   1.000
_cell.length_b   1.000
_cell.length_c   1.000
_cell.angle_alpha   90.00
_cell.angle_beta   90.00
_cell.angle_gamma   90.00
#
_symmetry.space_group_name_H-M   'P 1'
#
loop_
_entity.id
_entity.type
_entity.pdbx_description
1 polymer ?
#
loop_
_entity_poly.entity_id
_entity_poly.type
_entity_poly.pdbx_seq_one_letter_code
_entity_poly.pdbx_strand_id
1 'polypeptide(L)'
;MFLRSAQLLNGKSPAELLVGRRLNTVIPVLPKTLQPRAVDQDAVRKKETAAKQKQSTSFNQRHRAKEQPRIEIGTEVFIRDRNQYGLVTQHSHNPRSVFVEEDGGTILRRNRSALVPTPPQQTEASTVPTTTRSGRIVKPVSHNV
;
A
#
# COMPACT_ATOMS: atom_id res chain seq x y z
N MET A 1 8.74 17.59 25.03
CA MET A 1 9.49 16.57 25.81
C MET A 1 8.66 15.35 26.24
N PHE A 2 7.34 15.27 25.96
CA PHE A 2 6.44 14.24 26.51
C PHE A 2 6.48 12.87 25.82
N LEU A 3 6.88 12.80 24.54
CA LEU A 3 6.76 11.57 23.75
C LEU A 3 7.58 10.38 24.30
N ARG A 4 8.67 10.65 25.04
CA ARG A 4 9.58 9.60 25.54
C ARG A 4 9.10 8.91 26.83
N SER A 5 8.40 9.62 27.70
CA SER A 5 8.05 9.17 29.05
C SER A 5 6.56 8.88 29.24
N ALA A 6 5.72 9.21 28.27
CA ALA A 6 4.31 8.87 28.28
C ALA A 6 4.11 7.36 28.05
N GLN A 7 3.25 6.73 28.86
CA GLN A 7 2.92 5.32 28.71
C GLN A 7 2.01 5.11 27.49
N LEU A 8 2.29 4.09 26.70
CA LEU A 8 1.43 3.64 25.61
C LEU A 8 0.32 2.72 26.16
N LEU A 9 -0.61 2.28 25.30
CA LEU A 9 -1.66 1.31 25.66
C LEU A 9 -1.10 -0.01 26.25
N ASN A 10 0.16 -0.34 25.97
CA ASN A 10 0.84 -1.50 26.54
C ASN A 10 1.28 -1.31 28.02
N GLY A 11 1.14 -0.09 28.56
CA GLY A 11 1.53 0.27 29.94
C GLY A 11 3.02 0.62 30.12
N LYS A 12 3.77 0.75 29.02
CA LYS A 12 5.19 1.10 29.00
C LYS A 12 5.41 2.36 28.17
N SER A 13 6.34 3.19 28.59
CA SER A 13 6.80 4.34 27.81
C SER A 13 7.86 3.94 26.79
N PRO A 14 8.03 4.70 25.69
CA PRO A 14 9.08 4.43 24.70
C PRO A 14 10.47 4.36 25.31
N ALA A 15 10.79 5.23 26.27
CA ALA A 15 12.06 5.17 26.98
C ALA A 15 12.19 3.89 27.80
N GLU A 16 11.16 3.45 28.52
CA GLU A 16 11.21 2.17 29.25
C GLU A 16 11.41 0.97 28.33
N LEU A 17 10.81 0.98 27.13
CA LEU A 17 11.00 -0.10 26.16
C LEU A 17 12.43 -0.13 25.60
N LEU A 18 13.06 1.03 25.43
CA LEU A 18 14.43 1.14 24.92
C LEU A 18 15.49 0.88 26.00
N VAL A 19 15.33 1.45 27.20
CA VAL A 19 16.38 1.46 28.24
C VAL A 19 16.07 0.56 29.44
N GLY A 20 14.91 -0.09 29.48
CA GLY A 20 14.51 -0.99 30.56
C GLY A 20 14.22 -0.31 31.91
N ARG A 21 14.09 1.03 31.94
CA ARG A 21 13.81 1.81 33.16
C ARG A 21 13.04 3.09 32.87
N ARG A 22 12.41 3.68 33.89
CA ARG A 22 11.82 5.02 33.77
C ARG A 22 12.91 6.09 33.76
N LEU A 23 12.70 7.13 32.97
CA LEU A 23 13.54 8.33 33.01
C LEU A 23 13.19 9.15 34.25
N ASN A 24 14.20 9.81 34.82
CA ASN A 24 13.98 10.82 35.84
C ASN A 24 13.47 12.10 35.15
N THR A 25 12.19 12.40 35.29
CA THR A 25 11.54 13.57 34.70
C THR A 25 11.12 14.55 35.79
N VAL A 26 10.61 15.72 35.39
CA VAL A 26 10.16 16.77 36.34
C VAL A 26 9.00 16.29 37.23
N ILE A 27 8.22 15.31 36.74
CA ILE A 27 7.13 14.72 37.53
C ILE A 27 7.77 13.74 38.53
N PRO A 28 7.45 13.85 39.83
CA PRO A 28 8.00 12.95 40.83
C PRO A 28 7.56 11.51 40.54
N VAL A 29 8.53 10.60 40.48
CA VAL A 29 8.30 9.16 40.31
C VAL A 29 8.99 8.41 41.44
N LEU A 30 8.40 7.28 41.85
CA LEU A 30 8.97 6.43 42.88
C LEU A 30 10.40 5.98 42.49
N PRO A 31 11.42 6.15 43.35
CA PRO A 31 12.82 5.82 43.02
C PRO A 31 13.03 4.37 42.59
N LYS A 32 12.22 3.44 43.12
CA LYS A 32 12.24 2.02 42.74
C LYS A 32 11.97 1.78 41.24
N THR A 33 11.26 2.69 40.58
CA THR A 33 10.93 2.58 39.14
C THR A 33 12.00 3.15 38.22
N LEU A 34 12.96 3.90 38.77
CA LEU A 34 14.13 4.41 38.04
C LEU A 34 15.21 3.35 37.85
N GLN A 35 15.13 2.25 38.61
CA GLN A 35 16.07 1.14 38.51
C GLN A 35 15.80 0.30 37.24
N PRO A 36 16.85 -0.19 36.56
CA PRO A 36 16.71 -1.11 35.44
C PRO A 36 15.92 -2.36 35.82
N ARG A 37 14.95 -2.72 34.99
CA ARG A 37 14.14 -3.92 35.12
C ARG A 37 13.98 -4.58 33.76
N ALA A 38 14.10 -5.90 33.73
CA ALA A 38 13.80 -6.68 32.53
C ALA A 38 12.34 -6.44 32.10
N VAL A 39 12.17 -6.03 30.84
CA VAL A 39 10.85 -5.88 30.22
C VAL A 39 10.52 -7.18 29.53
N ASP A 40 9.37 -7.77 29.86
CA ASP A 40 8.81 -8.89 29.12
C ASP A 40 8.36 -8.41 27.72
N GLN A 41 9.24 -8.61 26.74
CA GLN A 41 9.02 -8.17 25.37
C GLN A 41 7.84 -8.91 24.73
N ASP A 42 7.59 -10.17 25.09
CA ASP A 42 6.53 -10.96 24.47
C ASP A 42 5.15 -10.50 24.95
N ALA A 43 5.01 -10.20 26.24
CA ALA A 43 3.79 -9.58 26.76
C ALA A 43 3.52 -8.20 26.14
N VAL A 44 4.56 -7.39 25.95
CA VAL A 44 4.43 -6.08 25.28
C VAL A 44 4.00 -6.26 23.83
N ARG A 45 4.65 -7.16 23.08
CA ARG A 45 4.31 -7.45 21.68
C ARG A 45 2.86 -7.90 21.53
N LYS A 46 2.39 -8.82 22.38
CA LYS A 46 0.98 -9.30 22.37
C LYS A 46 -0.02 -8.16 22.59
N LYS A 47 0.26 -7.24 23.52
CA LYS A 47 -0.62 -6.08 23.77
C LYS A 47 -0.60 -5.10 22.59
N GLU A 48 0.58 -4.85 22.01
CA GLU A 48 0.69 -3.96 20.86
C GLU A 48 0.04 -4.51 19.61
N THR A 49 0.17 -5.80 19.32
CA THR A 49 -0.49 -6.43 18.16
C THR A 49 -2.01 -6.37 18.32
N ALA A 50 -2.54 -6.65 19.51
CA ALA A 50 -3.96 -6.50 19.80
C ALA A 50 -4.44 -5.05 19.63
N ALA A 51 -3.68 -4.06 20.14
CA ALA A 51 -4.01 -2.65 19.99
C ALA A 51 -3.97 -2.19 18.52
N LYS A 52 -2.94 -2.59 17.77
CA LYS A 52 -2.81 -2.32 16.33
C LYS A 52 -3.95 -2.96 15.54
N GLN A 53 -4.36 -4.18 15.89
CA GLN A 53 -5.49 -4.85 15.25
C GLN A 53 -6.81 -4.14 15.54
N LYS A 54 -7.05 -3.69 16.77
CA LYS A 54 -8.25 -2.89 17.10
C LYS A 54 -8.24 -1.55 16.38
N GLN A 55 -7.08 -0.91 16.29
CA GLN A 55 -6.94 0.35 15.57
C GLN A 55 -7.18 0.16 14.08
N SER A 56 -6.64 -0.91 13.47
CA SER A 56 -6.82 -1.20 12.05
C SER A 56 -8.28 -1.50 11.71
N THR A 57 -8.97 -2.31 12.52
CA THR A 57 -10.39 -2.62 12.30
C THR A 57 -11.27 -1.39 12.45
N SER A 58 -11.07 -0.60 13.50
CA SER A 58 -11.83 0.64 13.71
C SER A 58 -11.62 1.65 12.57
N PHE A 59 -10.37 1.83 12.14
CA PHE A 59 -10.03 2.69 11.01
C PHE A 59 -10.67 2.19 9.71
N ASN A 60 -10.52 0.90 9.41
CA ASN A 60 -11.05 0.31 8.18
C ASN A 60 -12.58 0.40 8.12
N GLN A 61 -13.27 0.16 9.24
CA GLN A 61 -14.72 0.30 9.33
C GLN A 61 -15.16 1.76 9.14
N ARG A 62 -14.54 2.70 9.86
CA ARG A 62 -14.88 4.13 9.78
C ARG A 62 -14.70 4.70 8.37
N HIS A 63 -13.63 4.30 7.70
CA HIS A 63 -13.28 4.82 6.37
C HIS A 63 -13.72 3.93 5.22
N ARG A 64 -14.46 2.84 5.50
CA ARG A 64 -14.85 1.81 4.52
C ARG A 64 -13.66 1.38 3.66
N ALA A 65 -12.49 1.24 4.29
CA ALA A 65 -11.25 0.92 3.60
C ALA A 65 -11.39 -0.47 2.96
N LYS A 66 -11.08 -0.56 1.67
CA LYS A 66 -11.10 -1.80 0.90
C LYS A 66 -9.69 -2.14 0.46
N GLU A 67 -9.42 -3.43 0.38
CA GLU A 67 -8.21 -3.89 -0.29
C GLU A 67 -8.29 -3.53 -1.77
N GLN A 68 -7.20 -2.98 -2.28
CA GLN A 68 -7.09 -2.53 -3.65
C GLN A 68 -6.59 -3.70 -4.51
N PRO A 69 -7.19 -3.97 -5.68
CA PRO A 69 -6.74 -5.06 -6.53
C PRO A 69 -5.31 -4.83 -7.00
N ARG A 70 -4.56 -5.93 -7.08
CA ARG A 70 -3.20 -5.97 -7.59
C ARG A 70 -3.23 -5.58 -9.07
N ILE A 71 -2.21 -4.84 -9.50
CA ILE A 71 -2.03 -4.47 -10.90
C ILE A 71 -1.15 -5.53 -11.53
N GLU A 72 -1.64 -6.22 -12.56
CA GLU A 72 -0.92 -7.28 -13.24
C GLU A 72 0.31 -6.77 -13.98
N ILE A 73 1.30 -7.65 -14.12
CA ILE A 73 2.51 -7.36 -14.90
C ILE A 73 2.13 -7.19 -16.37
N GLY A 74 2.72 -6.20 -17.03
CA GLY A 74 2.41 -5.84 -18.42
C GLY A 74 1.27 -4.83 -18.56
N THR A 75 0.62 -4.42 -17.47
CA THR A 75 -0.42 -3.38 -17.53
C THR A 75 0.22 -2.01 -17.74
N GLU A 76 -0.28 -1.24 -18.70
CA GLU A 76 0.06 0.17 -18.83
C GLU A 76 -0.67 0.99 -17.76
N VAL A 77 0.10 1.78 -17.02
CA VAL A 77 -0.39 2.58 -15.90
C VAL A 77 0.05 4.02 -16.06
N PHE A 78 -0.86 4.93 -15.73
CA PHE A 78 -0.55 6.34 -15.57
C PHE A 78 0.02 6.60 -14.17
N ILE A 79 1.22 7.16 -14.11
CA ILE A 79 1.93 7.51 -12.88
C ILE A 79 1.59 8.95 -12.49
N ARG A 80 0.79 9.11 -11.43
CA ARG A 80 0.24 10.44 -11.05
C ARG A 80 1.28 11.49 -10.72
N ASP A 81 2.38 11.11 -10.07
CA ASP A 81 3.35 12.09 -9.57
C ASP A 81 4.37 12.52 -10.63
N ARG A 82 4.55 11.70 -11.67
CA ARG A 82 5.38 12.04 -12.85
C ARG A 82 4.56 12.51 -14.05
N ASN A 83 3.25 12.33 -14.01
CA ASN A 83 2.32 12.72 -15.08
C ASN A 83 2.69 12.08 -16.43
N GLN A 84 3.11 10.82 -16.37
CA GLN A 84 3.61 10.02 -17.49
C GLN A 84 3.03 8.61 -17.43
N TYR A 85 3.00 7.94 -18.58
CA TYR A 85 2.65 6.53 -18.68
C TYR A 85 3.88 5.67 -18.42
N GLY A 86 3.63 4.42 -18.03
CA GLY A 86 4.65 3.42 -17.87
C GLY A 86 4.04 2.02 -17.78
N LEU A 87 4.88 1.01 -17.97
CA LEU A 87 4.49 -0.38 -17.98
C LEU A 87 4.88 -1.06 -16.66
N VAL A 88 3.96 -1.81 -16.08
CA VAL A 88 4.27 -2.59 -14.86
C VAL A 88 5.20 -3.75 -15.21
N THR A 89 6.45 -3.68 -14.75
CA THR A 89 7.46 -4.72 -15.02
C THR A 89 7.41 -5.84 -13.99
N GLN A 90 7.30 -5.50 -12.70
CA GLN A 90 7.44 -6.48 -11.61
C GLN A 90 6.67 -6.06 -10.36
N HIS A 91 6.31 -7.04 -9.52
CA HIS A 91 5.78 -6.76 -8.20
C HIS A 91 6.91 -6.60 -7.16
N SER A 92 6.68 -5.72 -6.17
CA SER A 92 7.58 -5.62 -5.02
C SER A 92 7.26 -6.70 -3.97
N HIS A 93 8.22 -6.96 -3.07
CA HIS A 93 7.97 -7.71 -1.83
C HIS A 93 6.85 -7.10 -0.98
N ASN A 94 6.67 -5.77 -1.07
CA ASN A 94 5.57 -5.08 -0.40
C ASN A 94 4.31 -5.13 -1.27
N PRO A 95 3.16 -5.62 -0.77
CA PRO A 95 1.96 -5.88 -1.58
C PRO A 95 1.35 -4.61 -2.20
N ARG A 96 1.61 -3.44 -1.61
CA ARG A 96 1.15 -2.14 -2.12
C ARG A 96 2.12 -1.48 -3.08
N SER A 97 3.29 -2.05 -3.33
CA SER A 97 4.33 -1.47 -4.19
C SER A 97 4.55 -2.31 -5.44
N VAL A 98 4.75 -1.64 -6.57
CA VAL A 98 4.96 -2.23 -7.88
C VAL A 98 6.11 -1.49 -8.58
N PHE A 99 6.88 -2.19 -9.39
CA PHE A 99 7.90 -1.62 -10.26
C PHE A 99 7.28 -1.29 -11.62
N VAL A 100 7.48 -0.06 -12.08
CA VAL A 100 6.98 0.47 -13.33
C VAL A 100 8.15 1.00 -14.14
N GLU A 101 8.23 0.62 -15.39
CA GLU A 101 9.18 1.14 -16.37
C GLU A 101 8.52 2.27 -17.15
N GLU A 102 9.17 3.43 -17.18
CA GLU A 102 8.72 4.57 -18.00
C GLU A 102 9.27 4.48 -19.42
N ASP A 103 8.67 5.23 -20.33
CA ASP A 103 9.09 5.33 -21.74
C ASP A 103 10.57 5.75 -21.91
N GLY A 104 11.15 6.40 -20.88
CA GLY A 104 12.57 6.76 -20.82
C GLY A 104 13.50 5.66 -20.30
N GLY A 105 13.03 4.43 -20.13
CA GLY A 105 13.81 3.27 -19.64
C GLY A 105 14.14 3.30 -18.14
N THR A 106 13.54 4.22 -17.38
CA THR A 106 13.75 4.31 -15.93
C THR A 106 12.76 3.42 -15.19
N ILE A 107 13.27 2.52 -14.35
CA ILE A 107 12.44 1.65 -13.50
C ILE A 107 12.22 2.32 -12.14
N LEU A 108 10.96 2.48 -11.75
CA LEU A 108 10.54 3.11 -10.51
C LEU A 108 9.73 2.18 -9.64
N ARG A 109 9.97 2.26 -8.33
CA ARG A 109 9.10 1.62 -7.34
C ARG A 109 8.01 2.59 -6.91
N ARG A 110 6.75 2.28 -7.20
CA ARG A 110 5.59 3.12 -6.87
C ARG A 110 4.55 2.39 -6.03
N ASN A 111 3.83 3.15 -5.20
CA ASN A 111 2.67 2.63 -4.50
C ASN A 111 1.51 2.51 -5.48
N ARG A 112 0.73 1.43 -5.40
CA ARG A 112 -0.47 1.18 -6.22
C ARG A 112 -1.44 2.36 -6.22
N SER A 113 -1.57 3.09 -5.12
CA SER A 113 -2.43 4.29 -5.03
C SER A 113 -2.01 5.47 -5.92
N ALA A 114 -0.74 5.50 -6.34
CA ALA A 114 -0.20 6.49 -7.27
C ALA A 114 -0.32 6.05 -8.74
N LEU A 115 -0.70 4.80 -9.00
CA LEU A 115 -0.82 4.21 -10.33
C LEU A 115 -2.30 4.11 -10.71
N VAL A 116 -2.64 4.57 -11.91
CA VAL A 116 -3.98 4.41 -12.48
C VAL A 116 -3.85 3.49 -13.69
N PRO A 117 -4.41 2.26 -13.65
CA PRO A 117 -4.46 1.41 -14.82
C PRO A 117 -5.19 2.12 -15.94
N THR A 118 -4.54 2.23 -17.11
CA THR A 118 -5.19 2.71 -18.31
C THR A 118 -6.16 1.61 -18.78
N PRO A 119 -7.41 1.93 -19.12
CA PRO A 119 -8.29 0.93 -19.73
C PRO A 119 -7.62 0.38 -20.99
N PRO A 120 -7.69 -0.95 -21.25
CA PRO A 120 -7.11 -1.51 -22.45
C PRO A 120 -7.73 -0.80 -23.64
N GLN A 121 -6.89 -0.13 -24.43
CA GLN A 121 -7.29 0.34 -25.75
C GLN A 121 -7.74 -0.91 -26.51
N GLN A 122 -9.04 -1.00 -26.81
CA GLN A 122 -9.53 -2.01 -27.74
C GLN A 122 -8.88 -1.68 -29.08
N THR A 123 -7.76 -2.33 -29.39
CA THR A 123 -7.24 -2.36 -30.75
C THR A 123 -8.24 -3.18 -31.55
N GLU A 124 -9.21 -2.50 -32.16
CA GLU A 124 -10.09 -3.05 -33.19
C GLU A 124 -9.23 -3.43 -34.39
N ALA A 125 -8.60 -4.60 -34.33
CA ALA A 125 -7.98 -5.26 -35.45
C ALA A 125 -8.47 -6.71 -35.47
N SER A 126 -9.73 -6.87 -35.86
CA SER A 126 -10.29 -8.17 -36.24
C SER A 126 -11.07 -7.99 -37.52
N THR A 127 -10.34 -7.98 -38.64
CA THR A 127 -10.87 -8.24 -39.97
C THR A 127 -11.38 -9.68 -40.02
N VAL A 128 -12.56 -9.93 -39.46
CA VAL A 128 -13.29 -11.19 -39.64
C VAL A 128 -14.48 -10.88 -40.54
N PRO A 129 -14.64 -11.51 -41.72
CA PRO A 129 -15.83 -11.32 -42.52
C PRO A 129 -17.04 -11.84 -41.73
N THR A 130 -18.00 -10.97 -41.44
CA THR A 130 -19.27 -11.36 -40.81
C THR A 130 -20.13 -12.12 -41.81
N THR A 131 -20.12 -13.45 -41.72
CA THR A 131 -21.09 -14.30 -42.43
C THR A 131 -22.42 -14.25 -41.71
N THR A 132 -23.44 -13.68 -42.34
CA THR A 132 -24.83 -13.76 -41.85
C THR A 132 -25.32 -15.21 -41.96
N ARG A 133 -26.27 -15.63 -41.12
CA ARG A 133 -26.85 -17.00 -41.07
C ARG A 133 -27.33 -17.55 -42.44
N SER A 134 -27.53 -16.69 -43.45
CA SER A 134 -27.87 -17.04 -44.84
C SER A 134 -26.68 -17.12 -45.81
N GLY A 135 -25.43 -17.05 -45.34
CA GLY A 135 -24.23 -17.25 -46.17
C GLY A 135 -23.81 -16.04 -47.02
N ARG A 136 -24.39 -14.84 -46.80
CA ARG A 136 -24.04 -13.64 -47.58
C ARG A 136 -22.81 -12.93 -46.98
N ILE A 137 -21.76 -12.78 -47.80
CA ILE A 137 -20.55 -12.00 -47.47
C ILE A 137 -20.81 -10.54 -47.83
N VAL A 138 -20.71 -9.64 -46.87
CA VAL A 138 -20.85 -8.19 -47.07
C VAL A 138 -19.46 -7.57 -47.04
N LYS A 139 -19.09 -6.80 -48.07
CA LYS A 139 -17.82 -6.06 -48.09
C LYS A 139 -17.92 -4.84 -47.16
N PRO A 140 -16.89 -4.53 -46.36
CA PRO A 140 -16.91 -3.36 -45.50
C PRO A 140 -16.86 -2.07 -46.33
N VAL A 141 -17.63 -1.06 -45.91
CA VAL A 141 -17.64 0.28 -46.48
C VAL A 141 -16.36 1.00 -46.06
N SER A 142 -15.55 1.42 -47.02
CA SER A 142 -14.39 2.28 -46.79
C SER A 142 -14.85 3.73 -46.61
N HIS A 143 -14.58 4.32 -45.45
CA HIS A 143 -14.64 5.77 -45.24
C HIS A 143 -13.22 6.32 -45.42
N ASN A 144 -12.99 7.01 -46.53
CA ASN A 144 -11.86 7.92 -46.71
C ASN A 144 -12.40 9.34 -46.55
N VAL A 145 -11.96 10.07 -45.51
CA VAL A 145 -11.73 11.52 -45.53
C VAL A 145 -10.54 11.81 -44.62
#